data_AF-A0A0B5DS59-F1
#
_entry.id   AF-A0A0B5DS59-F1
#
_cell.length_a   1.000
_cell.length_b   1.000
_cell.length_c   1.000
_cell.angle_alpha   90.00
_cell.angle_beta   90.00
_cell.angle_gamma   90.00
#
_symmetry.space_group_name_H-M   'P 1'
#
loop_
_entity.id
_entity.type
_entity.pdbx_description
1 polymer ?
#
loop_
_entity_poly.entity_id
_entity_poly.type
_entity_poly.pdbx_seq_one_letter_code
_entity_poly.pdbx_strand_id
1 'polypeptide(L)'
;MPPDAAVPVPPQGLPEIVYYSSASGNTLRFVARLGLTVRRVPISPKEAMPGIARPFVLICPTYADGTGRGAVPKQVIRLLNDPDTRALMRGVIGAGNRNFGRLYAMAGDVIARKCDVPLLYKFELAGFDSDIARVRAGLEKMGSAPCSTPT
;
A
#
# COMPACT_ATOMS: atom_id res chain seq x y z
N MET A 1 -1.02 9.27 -36.09
CA MET A 1 -1.18 8.94 -34.67
C MET A 1 -1.14 7.43 -34.51
N PRO A 2 -0.19 6.85 -33.78
CA PRO A 2 -0.32 5.45 -33.41
C PRO A 2 -1.51 5.29 -32.44
N PRO A 3 -2.23 4.16 -32.48
CA PRO A 3 -3.29 3.88 -31.53
C PRO A 3 -2.70 3.76 -30.12
N ASP A 4 -3.36 4.45 -29.19
CA ASP A 4 -3.12 4.41 -27.76
C ASP A 4 -2.99 2.94 -27.32
N ALA A 5 -1.82 2.58 -26.80
CA ALA A 5 -1.59 1.25 -26.27
C ALA A 5 -2.61 1.02 -25.15
N ALA A 6 -3.57 0.12 -25.39
CA ALA A 6 -4.57 -0.26 -24.43
C ALA A 6 -3.87 -0.62 -23.12
N VAL A 7 -4.02 0.23 -22.11
CA VAL A 7 -3.56 -0.05 -20.75
C VAL A 7 -4.25 -1.35 -20.35
N PRO A 8 -3.51 -2.41 -20.00
CA PRO A 8 -4.11 -3.69 -19.66
C PRO A 8 -5.11 -3.48 -18.51
N VAL A 9 -6.36 -3.84 -18.76
CA VAL A 9 -7.39 -3.89 -17.71
C VAL A 9 -6.88 -4.90 -16.67
N PRO A 10 -6.65 -4.48 -15.42
CA PRO A 10 -6.08 -5.37 -14.42
C PRO A 10 -7.04 -6.55 -14.19
N PRO A 11 -6.51 -7.75 -13.88
CA PRO A 11 -7.32 -8.93 -13.71
C PRO A 11 -8.40 -8.70 -12.65
N GLN A 12 -9.64 -9.01 -13.02
CA GLN A 12 -10.80 -8.82 -12.17
C GLN A 12 -10.66 -9.72 -10.93
N GLY A 13 -10.61 -9.11 -9.73
CA GLY A 13 -10.52 -9.83 -8.46
C GLY A 13 -9.38 -9.39 -7.54
N LEU A 14 -8.36 -8.67 -8.04
CA LEU A 14 -7.29 -8.16 -7.18
C LEU A 14 -7.74 -6.94 -6.36
N PRO A 15 -7.31 -6.82 -5.08
CA PRO A 15 -7.56 -5.63 -4.29
C PRO A 15 -6.83 -4.42 -4.91
N GLU A 16 -7.43 -3.24 -4.75
CA GLU A 16 -6.79 -1.99 -5.16
C GLU A 16 -5.56 -1.69 -4.30
N ILE A 17 -4.54 -1.03 -4.87
CA ILE A 17 -3.38 -0.58 -4.10
C ILE A 17 -3.52 0.89 -3.75
N VAL A 18 -3.52 1.22 -2.46
CA VAL A 18 -3.38 2.60 -2.00
C VAL A 18 -1.97 2.76 -1.46
N TYR A 19 -1.25 3.81 -1.83
CA TYR A 19 0.13 3.99 -1.39
C TYR A 19 0.47 5.44 -1.07
N TYR A 20 1.41 5.62 -0.14
CA TYR A 20 2.06 6.90 0.08
C TYR A 20 3.50 6.87 -0.42
N SER A 21 3.89 7.92 -1.15
CA SER A 21 5.28 8.13 -1.55
C SER A 21 5.66 9.59 -1.35
N SER A 22 6.75 9.83 -0.63
CA SER A 22 7.36 11.16 -0.50
C SER A 22 8.04 11.59 -1.80
N ALA A 23 8.68 12.75 -1.77
CA ALA A 23 9.47 13.32 -2.87
C ALA A 23 10.60 12.38 -3.36
N SER A 24 11.13 11.49 -2.50
CA SER A 24 12.17 10.53 -2.89
C SER A 24 11.70 9.46 -3.92
N GLY A 25 10.39 9.24 -4.02
CA GLY A 25 9.79 8.38 -5.05
C GLY A 25 10.06 6.87 -4.92
N ASN A 26 10.66 6.40 -3.81
CA ASN A 26 10.98 4.97 -3.63
C ASN A 26 9.73 4.08 -3.74
N THR A 27 8.69 4.37 -2.96
CA THR A 27 7.44 3.62 -2.99
C THR A 27 6.74 3.76 -4.34
N LEU A 28 6.79 4.94 -4.97
CA LEU A 28 6.25 5.15 -6.32
C LEU A 28 6.90 4.20 -7.35
N ARG A 29 8.23 4.08 -7.33
CA ARG A 29 8.96 3.15 -8.22
C ARG A 29 8.58 1.69 -7.98
N PHE A 30 8.37 1.31 -6.71
CA PHE A 30 7.90 -0.04 -6.37
C PHE A 30 6.50 -0.32 -6.95
N VAL A 31 5.53 0.56 -6.69
CA VAL A 31 4.15 0.33 -7.14
C VAL A 31 3.99 0.40 -8.65
N ALA A 32 4.78 1.23 -9.34
CA ALA A 32 4.78 1.30 -10.80
C ALA A 32 5.16 -0.07 -11.44
N ARG A 33 6.03 -0.84 -10.79
CA ARG A 33 6.47 -2.17 -11.23
C ARG A 33 5.45 -3.28 -10.93
N LEU A 34 4.44 -3.03 -10.10
CA LEU A 34 3.40 -4.03 -9.81
C LEU A 34 2.43 -4.20 -11.00
N GLY A 35 2.22 -3.16 -11.81
CA GLY A 35 1.29 -3.20 -12.94
C GLY A 35 -0.18 -3.33 -12.51
N LEU A 36 -0.55 -2.76 -11.36
CA LEU A 36 -1.89 -2.85 -10.77
C LEU A 36 -2.57 -1.48 -10.71
N THR A 37 -3.89 -1.46 -10.49
CA THR A 37 -4.61 -0.22 -10.16
C THR A 37 -4.09 0.34 -8.85
N VAL A 38 -3.60 1.58 -8.90
CA VAL A 38 -3.01 2.27 -7.77
C VAL A 38 -3.69 3.62 -7.53
N ARG A 39 -3.93 3.97 -6.26
CA ARG A 39 -4.28 5.32 -5.81
C ARG A 39 -3.19 5.86 -4.90
N ARG A 40 -2.75 7.07 -5.18
CA ARG A 40 -1.73 7.76 -4.39
C ARG A 40 -2.38 8.60 -3.31
N VAL A 41 -1.88 8.47 -2.08
CA VAL A 41 -2.16 9.42 -1.00
C VAL A 41 -1.38 10.71 -1.27
N PRO A 42 -2.04 11.88 -1.31
CA PRO A 42 -1.40 13.15 -1.62
C PRO A 42 -0.25 13.47 -0.66
N ILE A 43 0.76 14.18 -1.16
CA ILE A 43 1.82 14.72 -0.30
C ILE A 43 1.32 15.97 0.42
N SER A 44 0.66 16.89 -0.30
CA SER A 44 0.18 18.13 0.28
C SER A 44 -1.05 17.88 1.15
N PRO A 45 -1.12 18.44 2.37
CA PRO A 45 -2.33 18.37 3.18
C PRO A 45 -3.49 19.18 2.59
N LYS A 46 -3.24 20.07 1.63
CA LYS A 46 -4.29 20.86 0.96
C LYS A 46 -5.02 20.07 -0.13
N GLU A 47 -4.41 19.00 -0.62
CA GLU A 47 -5.02 18.14 -1.64
C GLU A 47 -6.09 17.23 -1.02
N ALA A 48 -7.15 16.97 -1.78
CA ALA A 48 -8.23 16.08 -1.37
C ALA A 48 -7.74 14.62 -1.29
N MET A 49 -8.24 13.88 -0.30
CA MET A 49 -7.96 12.44 -0.21
C MET A 49 -8.65 11.70 -1.36
N PRO A 50 -8.04 10.62 -1.89
CA PRO A 50 -8.67 9.82 -2.92
C PRO A 50 -9.92 9.14 -2.36
N GLY A 51 -11.03 9.19 -3.12
CA GLY A 51 -12.21 8.38 -2.81
C GLY A 51 -11.89 6.90 -3.03
N ILE A 52 -11.88 6.13 -1.94
CA ILE A 52 -11.66 4.68 -1.96
C ILE A 52 -13.00 4.01 -1.73
N ALA A 53 -13.51 3.32 -2.75
CA ALA A 53 -14.83 2.67 -2.71
C ALA A 53 -14.74 1.14 -2.82
N ARG A 54 -13.52 0.57 -2.83
CA ARG A 54 -13.28 -0.86 -2.99
C ARG A 54 -12.27 -1.35 -1.95
N PRO A 55 -12.29 -2.66 -1.62
CA PRO A 55 -11.28 -3.24 -0.76
C PRO A 55 -9.86 -3.00 -1.29
N PHE A 56 -8.95 -2.61 -0.41
CA PHE A 56 -7.60 -2.20 -0.81
C PHE A 56 -6.51 -2.71 0.14
N VAL A 57 -5.28 -2.74 -0.38
CA VAL A 57 -4.05 -2.96 0.40
C VAL A 57 -3.27 -1.65 0.45
N LEU A 58 -2.85 -1.24 1.64
CA LEU A 58 -2.04 -0.04 1.84
C LEU A 58 -0.55 -0.35 1.73
N ILE A 59 0.20 0.42 0.94
CA ILE A 59 1.66 0.40 0.94
C ILE A 59 2.21 1.68 1.58
N CYS A 60 2.88 1.52 2.72
CA CYS A 60 3.28 2.63 3.57
C CYS A 60 4.80 2.61 3.86
N PRO A 61 5.55 3.65 3.45
CA PRO A 61 6.93 3.84 3.88
C PRO A 61 7.00 4.29 5.34
N THR A 62 8.10 3.94 6.00
CA THR A 62 8.38 4.33 7.38
C THR A 62 9.23 5.59 7.44
N TYR A 63 8.75 6.61 8.16
CA TYR A 63 9.50 7.82 8.51
C TYR A 63 9.54 7.94 10.03
N ALA A 64 10.34 7.11 10.67
CA ALA A 64 10.55 7.23 12.11
C ALA A 64 11.67 8.24 12.40
N ASP A 65 11.54 8.96 13.50
CA ASP A 65 12.74 9.47 14.17
C ASP A 65 13.58 8.27 14.66
N GLY A 66 14.84 8.48 15.03
CA GLY A 66 15.72 7.39 15.48
C GLY A 66 15.20 6.57 16.68
N THR A 67 14.03 6.93 17.23
CA THR A 67 13.34 6.24 18.33
C THR A 67 12.03 5.54 17.92
N GLY A 68 11.62 5.61 16.65
CA GLY A 68 10.38 5.00 16.16
C GLY A 68 9.15 5.92 16.17
N ARG A 69 9.25 7.14 16.71
CA ARG A 69 8.11 8.06 16.75
C ARG A 69 7.89 8.66 15.36
N GLY A 70 6.62 8.89 15.02
CA GLY A 70 6.24 9.42 13.71
C GLY A 70 6.36 8.43 12.56
N ALA A 71 6.63 7.14 12.82
CA ALA A 71 6.84 6.10 11.81
C ALA A 71 5.83 6.14 10.64
N VAL A 72 4.56 6.42 10.93
CA VAL A 72 3.49 6.54 9.92
C VAL A 72 3.37 7.98 9.43
N PRO A 73 3.41 8.25 8.11
CA PRO A 73 3.19 9.58 7.56
C PRO A 73 1.84 10.17 7.99
N LYS A 74 1.80 11.47 8.31
CA LYS A 74 0.57 12.17 8.73
C LYS A 74 -0.56 12.07 7.71
N GLN A 75 -0.23 12.03 6.42
CA GLN A 75 -1.19 11.89 5.32
C GLN A 75 -1.86 10.51 5.33
N VAL A 76 -1.11 9.46 5.66
CA VAL A 76 -1.64 8.11 5.85
C VAL A 76 -2.52 8.05 7.09
N ILE A 77 -2.11 8.71 8.18
CA ILE A 77 -2.96 8.81 9.39
C ILE A 77 -4.28 9.50 9.05
N ARG A 78 -4.25 10.62 8.31
CA ARG A 78 -5.47 11.33 7.88
C ARG A 78 -6.39 10.44 7.05
N LEU A 79 -5.84 9.65 6.12
CA LEU A 79 -6.60 8.68 5.33
C LEU A 79 -7.27 7.63 6.23
N LEU A 80 -6.53 7.05 7.18
CA LEU A 80 -7.02 5.97 8.04
C LEU A 80 -7.88 6.45 9.22
N ASN A 81 -7.98 7.76 9.45
CA ASN A 81 -8.89 8.35 10.41
C ASN A 81 -10.34 8.39 9.89
N ASP A 82 -10.54 8.29 8.57
CA ASP A 82 -11.86 8.09 8.00
C ASP A 82 -12.29 6.62 8.22
N PRO A 83 -13.35 6.37 9.01
CA PRO A 83 -13.78 5.01 9.34
C PRO A 83 -14.27 4.23 8.12
N ASP A 84 -14.89 4.89 7.14
CA ASP A 84 -15.42 4.24 5.94
C ASP A 84 -14.29 3.73 5.05
N THR A 85 -13.28 4.58 4.83
CA THR A 85 -12.04 4.17 4.17
C THR A 85 -11.35 3.06 4.95
N ARG A 86 -11.19 3.20 6.27
CA ARG A 86 -10.49 2.20 7.10
C ARG A 86 -11.17 0.83 7.04
N ALA A 87 -12.50 0.76 6.96
CA ALA A 87 -13.25 -0.50 6.87
C ALA A 87 -12.98 -1.29 5.59
N LEU A 88 -12.52 -0.63 4.51
CA LEU A 88 -12.16 -1.27 3.24
C LEU A 88 -10.73 -1.83 3.22
N MET A 89 -9.92 -1.56 4.25
CA MET A 89 -8.55 -2.01 4.30
C MET A 89 -8.46 -3.52 4.51
N ARG A 90 -7.73 -4.23 3.64
CA ARG A 90 -7.54 -5.69 3.73
C ARG A 90 -6.17 -6.10 4.26
N GLY A 91 -5.22 -5.18 4.29
CA GLY A 91 -3.87 -5.44 4.79
C GLY A 91 -2.94 -4.29 4.49
N VAL A 92 -1.74 -4.36 5.08
CA VAL A 92 -0.69 -3.37 4.92
C VAL A 92 0.62 -4.01 4.47
N ILE A 93 1.36 -3.31 3.61
CA ILE A 93 2.73 -3.62 3.23
C ILE A 93 3.61 -2.47 3.71
N GLY A 94 4.63 -2.79 4.51
CA GLY A 94 5.59 -1.82 5.03
C GLY A 94 6.79 -1.64 4.10
N ALA A 95 7.14 -0.40 3.79
CA ALA A 95 8.41 -0.08 3.14
C ALA A 95 9.35 0.60 4.13
N GLY A 96 10.65 0.34 4.02
CA GLY A 96 11.65 0.94 4.89
C GLY A 96 13.06 0.75 4.38
N ASN A 97 14.03 0.91 5.28
CA ASN A 97 15.43 0.61 5.04
C ASN A 97 15.94 -0.22 6.23
N ARG A 98 16.59 -1.35 5.95
CA ARG A 98 17.07 -2.32 6.94
C ARG A 98 18.17 -1.74 7.83
N ASN A 99 18.85 -0.68 7.39
CA ASN A 99 19.82 0.07 8.20
C ASN A 99 19.21 0.64 9.49
N PHE A 100 17.88 0.76 9.57
CA PHE A 100 17.18 1.17 10.79
C PHE A 100 16.91 0.02 11.78
N GLY A 101 17.43 -1.19 11.51
CA GLY A 101 17.39 -2.34 12.41
C GLY A 101 15.96 -2.65 12.89
N ARG A 102 15.73 -2.54 14.19
CA ARG A 102 14.42 -2.81 14.82
C ARG A 102 13.30 -1.88 14.34
N LEU A 103 13.62 -0.73 13.76
CA LEU A 103 12.65 0.22 13.20
C LEU A 103 12.34 -0.04 11.72
N TYR A 104 12.94 -1.08 11.13
CA TYR A 104 12.72 -1.45 9.73
C TYR A 104 11.23 -1.69 9.42
N ALA A 105 10.71 -0.87 8.50
CA ALA A 105 9.33 -0.93 8.01
C ALA A 105 8.27 -0.87 9.14
N MET A 106 8.60 -0.23 10.27
CA MET A 106 7.76 -0.14 11.47
C MET A 106 6.37 0.44 11.22
N ALA A 107 6.21 1.31 10.22
CA ALA A 107 4.90 1.86 9.86
C ALA A 107 3.89 0.74 9.55
N GLY A 108 4.33 -0.34 8.89
CA GLY A 108 3.51 -1.50 8.60
C GLY A 108 3.00 -2.18 9.87
N ASP A 109 3.86 -2.41 10.86
CA ASP A 109 3.45 -3.04 12.12
C ASP A 109 2.48 -2.15 12.92
N VAL A 110 2.73 -0.83 12.93
CA VAL A 110 1.87 0.14 13.63
C VAL A 110 0.48 0.16 13.02
N ILE A 111 0.38 0.22 11.69
CA ILE A 111 -0.89 0.24 10.97
C ILE A 111 -1.62 -1.09 11.13
N ALA A 112 -0.93 -2.23 10.97
CA ALA A 112 -1.52 -3.56 11.13
C ALA A 112 -2.19 -3.72 12.49
N ARG A 113 -1.49 -3.36 13.58
CA ARG A 113 -2.05 -3.43 14.94
C ARG A 113 -3.20 -2.45 15.17
N LYS A 114 -3.09 -1.21 14.67
CA LYS A 114 -4.10 -0.17 14.94
C LYS A 114 -5.39 -0.35 14.14
N CYS A 115 -5.28 -0.90 12.93
CA CYS A 115 -6.42 -1.12 12.04
C CYS A 115 -6.94 -2.56 12.09
N ASP A 116 -6.34 -3.43 12.89
CA ASP A 116 -6.67 -4.87 13.00
C ASP A 116 -6.69 -5.59 11.64
N VAL A 117 -5.61 -5.39 10.87
CA VAL A 117 -5.43 -5.97 9.54
C VAL A 117 -4.07 -6.64 9.43
N PRO A 118 -3.92 -7.68 8.58
CA PRO A 118 -2.66 -8.39 8.44
C PRO A 118 -1.55 -7.49 7.84
N LEU A 119 -0.35 -7.64 8.38
CA LEU A 119 0.88 -7.18 7.74
C LEU A 119 1.30 -8.21 6.69
N LEU A 120 1.12 -7.87 5.41
CA LEU A 120 1.26 -8.81 4.31
C LEU A 120 2.72 -9.00 3.88
N TYR A 121 3.51 -7.93 3.88
CA TYR A 121 4.89 -7.97 3.43
C TYR A 121 5.69 -6.75 3.94
N LYS A 122 7.02 -6.88 3.94
CA LYS A 122 7.96 -5.78 4.16
C LYS A 122 9.02 -5.79 3.07
N PHE A 123 9.32 -4.62 2.48
CA PHE A 123 10.38 -4.47 1.48
C PHE A 123 11.26 -3.25 1.76
N GLU A 124 12.37 -3.17 1.05
CA GLU A 124 13.37 -2.12 1.23
C GLU A 124 13.41 -1.15 0.04
N LEU A 125 13.46 0.16 0.33
CA LEU A 125 13.58 1.24 -0.67
C LEU A 125 12.57 1.11 -1.82
N ALA A 126 13.03 0.85 -3.04
CA ALA A 126 12.21 0.67 -4.23
C ALA A 126 11.88 -0.80 -4.55
N GLY A 127 12.29 -1.72 -3.67
CA GLY A 127 12.11 -3.17 -3.74
C GLY A 127 12.93 -3.86 -4.84
N PHE A 128 13.25 -5.13 -4.61
CA PHE A 128 13.88 -6.02 -5.57
C PHE A 128 12.84 -6.73 -6.44
N ASP A 129 13.24 -7.36 -7.54
CA ASP A 129 12.32 -8.17 -8.38
C ASP A 129 11.63 -9.28 -7.58
N SER A 130 12.33 -9.87 -6.62
CA SER A 130 11.76 -10.86 -5.69
C SER A 130 10.62 -10.29 -4.84
N ASP A 131 10.70 -9.00 -4.47
CA ASP A 131 9.65 -8.34 -3.69
C ASP A 131 8.41 -8.11 -4.55
N ILE A 132 8.59 -7.71 -5.82
CA ILE A 132 7.50 -7.56 -6.79
C ILE A 132 6.79 -8.90 -6.99
N ALA A 133 7.55 -9.97 -7.23
CA ALA A 133 7.00 -11.31 -7.44
C ALA A 133 6.21 -11.80 -6.21
N ARG A 134 6.75 -11.62 -5.01
CA ARG A 134 6.09 -12.02 -3.74
C ARG A 134 4.82 -11.24 -3.46
N VAL A 135 4.85 -9.92 -3.65
CA VAL A 135 3.66 -9.08 -3.44
C VAL A 135 2.57 -9.43 -4.44
N ARG A 136 2.89 -9.59 -5.73
CA ARG A 136 1.90 -10.01 -6.74
C ARG A 136 1.28 -11.35 -6.40
N ALA A 137 2.08 -12.36 -6.09
CA ALA A 137 1.59 -13.69 -5.71
C ALA A 137 0.71 -13.66 -4.44
N GLY A 138 1.04 -12.80 -3.47
CA GLY A 138 0.24 -12.61 -2.26
C GLY A 138 -1.12 -11.95 -2.56
N LEU A 139 -1.15 -10.93 -3.41
CA LEU A 139 -2.38 -10.25 -3.81
C LEU A 139 -3.28 -11.15 -4.65
N GLU A 140 -2.72 -11.98 -5.53
CA GLU A 140 -3.45 -12.98 -6.31
C GLU A 140 -4.15 -14.01 -5.41
N LYS A 141 -3.46 -14.53 -4.39
CA LYS A 141 -4.07 -15.43 -3.41
C LYS A 141 -5.22 -14.77 -2.64
N MET A 142 -5.10 -13.47 -2.35
CA MET A 142 -6.15 -12.72 -1.65
C MET A 142 -7.39 -12.49 -2.55
N GLY A 143 -7.18 -12.18 -3.82
CA GLY A 143 -8.25 -11.98 -4.79
C GLY A 143 -8.95 -13.26 -5.22
N SER A 144 -8.30 -14.42 -5.07
CA SER A 144 -8.85 -15.74 -5.44
C SER A 144 -9.66 -16.40 -4.33
N ALA A 145 -9.82 -15.78 -3.16
CA ALA A 145 -10.75 -16.28 -2.14
C ALA A 145 -12.19 -16.22 -2.70
N PRO A 146 -12.92 -17.34 -2.78
CA PRO A 146 -14.18 -17.39 -3.48
C PRO A 146 -15.19 -16.45 -2.80
N CYS A 147 -15.75 -15.55 -3.59
CA CYS A 147 -17.02 -14.89 -3.34
C CYS A 147 -18.05 -15.97 -3.02
N SER A 148 -18.24 -16.26 -1.73
CA SER A 148 -19.35 -17.10 -1.29
C SER A 148 -20.55 -16.18 -1.20
N THR A 149 -21.34 -16.13 -2.27
CA THR A 149 -22.76 -15.76 -2.18
C THR A 149 -23.49 -16.90 -1.48
N PRO A 150 -24.07 -16.70 -0.29
CA PRO A 150 -25.18 -17.53 0.15
C PRO A 150 -26.46 -17.01 -0.52
N THR A 151 -27.19 -17.95 -1.12
CA THR A 151 -28.55 -17.85 -1.66
C THR A 151 -29.56 -17.42 -0.60
#